data_AF-A0A7Z0PAJ1-F1
#
_entry.id   AF-A0A7Z0PAJ1-F1
#
_cell.length_a   1.000
_cell.length_b   1.000
_cell.length_c   1.000
_cell.angle_alpha   90.00
_cell.angle_beta   90.00
_cell.angle_gamma   90.00
#
_symmetry.space_group_name_H-M   'P 1'
#
loop_
_entity.id
_entity.type
_entity.pdbx_description
1 polymer ?
#
loop_
_entity_poly.entity_id
_entity_poly.type
_entity_poly.pdbx_seq_one_letter_code
_entity_poly.pdbx_strand_id
1 'polypeptide(L)' 'MAVEAQTLTPQQMVALYMQAEADLVAGGKDVTLNGRRFVYAELNQIRDGLLYWERRAAAQARGGRPGYSLASF' A
#
# COMPACT_ATOMS: atom_id res chain seq x y z
N MET A 1 1.08 -28.63 -1.69
CA MET A 1 1.25 -27.44 -0.83
C MET A 1 0.46 -26.31 -1.48
N ALA A 2 -0.75 -26.03 -0.97
CA ALA A 2 -1.50 -24.86 -1.41
C ALA A 2 -0.79 -23.64 -0.85
N VAL A 3 -0.33 -22.74 -1.73
CA VAL A 3 0.22 -21.45 -1.34
C VAL A 3 -0.93 -20.71 -0.68
N GLU A 4 -0.95 -20.68 0.65
CA GLU A 4 -1.85 -19.83 1.40
C GLU A 4 -1.64 -18.42 0.86
N ALA A 5 -2.64 -17.88 0.17
CA ALA A 5 -2.63 -16.48 -0.24
C ALA A 5 -2.62 -15.68 1.06
N GLN A 6 -1.41 -15.41 1.57
CA GLN A 6 -1.20 -14.65 2.78
C GLN A 6 -1.99 -13.35 2.59
N THR A 7 -3.00 -13.13 3.43
CA THR A 7 -3.73 -11.87 3.42
C THR A 7 -2.75 -10.80 3.85
N LEU A 8 -2.11 -10.16 2.85
CA LEU A 8 -1.10 -9.14 3.07
C LEU A 8 -1.73 -8.05 3.95
N THR A 9 -1.06 -7.71 5.03
CA THR A 9 -1.53 -6.61 5.89
C THR A 9 -1.42 -5.30 5.11
N PRO A 10 -2.25 -4.29 5.41
CA PRO A 10 -2.12 -2.96 4.82
C PRO A 10 -0.71 -2.39 4.88
N GLN A 11 0.06 -2.69 5.94
CA GLN A 11 1.46 -2.29 6.07
C GLN A 11 2.36 -2.98 5.04
N GLN A 12 2.14 -4.28 4.79
CA GLN A 12 2.88 -5.03 3.76
C GLN A 12 2.51 -4.53 2.36
N MET A 13 1.26 -4.14 2.12
CA MET A 13 0.85 -3.51 0.87
C MET A 13 1.55 -2.16 0.66
N VAL A 14 1.63 -1.31 1.69
CA VAL A 14 2.40 -0.04 1.61
C VAL A 14 3.86 -0.30 1.21
N ALA A 15 4.53 -1.27 1.84
CA ALA A 15 5.92 -1.60 1.52
C ALA A 15 6.10 -2.07 0.07
N LEU A 16 5.17 -2.89 -0.45
CA LEU A 16 5.17 -3.34 -1.84
C LEU A 16 5.02 -2.17 -2.83
N TYR A 17 4.11 -1.23 -2.56
CA TYR A 17 3.92 -0.06 -3.41
C TYR A 17 5.12 0.91 -3.36
N MET A 18 5.74 1.10 -2.19
CA MET A 18 6.97 1.88 -2.06
C MET A 18 8.14 1.26 -2.84
N GLN A 19 8.29 -0.06 -2.77
CA GLN A 19 9.31 -0.77 -3.52
C GLN A 19 9.06 -0.65 -5.02
N ALA A 20 7.81 -0.75 -5.47
CA ALA A 20 7.47 -0.54 -6.88
C ALA A 20 7.72 0.90 -7.34
N GLU A 21 7.48 1.92 -6.51
CA GLU A 21 7.85 3.30 -6.82
C GLU A 21 9.37 3.45 -6.95
N ALA A 22 10.15 2.90 -6.02
CA ALA A 22 11.60 2.94 -6.06
C ALA A 22 12.19 2.22 -7.29
N ASP A 23 11.68 1.03 -7.61
CA ASP A 23 12.09 0.25 -8.78
C ASP A 23 11.73 0.96 -10.09
N LEU A 24 10.61 1.69 -10.12
CA LEU A 24 10.19 2.46 -11.29
C LEU A 24 11.06 3.70 -11.51
N VAL A 25 11.40 4.39 -10.41
CA VAL A 25 12.30 5.54 -10.40
C VAL A 25 13.72 5.13 -10.78
N ALA A 26 14.20 3.98 -10.30
CA ALA A 26 15.53 3.46 -10.59
C ALA A 26 15.65 2.76 -11.96
N GLY A 27 14.62 2.01 -12.36
CA GLY A 27 14.58 1.20 -13.57
C GLY A 27 14.01 1.89 -14.81
N GLY A 28 13.46 3.09 -14.66
CA GLY A 28 13.20 4.04 -15.75
C GLY A 28 12.08 3.68 -16.74
N LYS A 29 11.43 2.50 -16.65
CA LYS A 29 10.34 2.17 -17.59
C LYS A 29 9.21 1.27 -17.06
N ASP A 30 9.46 0.19 -16.33
CA ASP A 30 8.40 -0.72 -15.89
C ASP A 30 8.75 -1.62 -14.69
N VAL A 31 7.75 -1.93 -13.87
CA VAL A 31 7.83 -2.78 -12.67
C VAL A 31 6.65 -3.74 -12.64
N THR A 32 6.83 -5.00 -12.22
CA THR A 32 5.72 -5.95 -12.09
C THR A 32 5.34 -6.15 -10.62
N LEU A 33 4.13 -5.77 -10.22
CA LEU A 33 3.59 -5.96 -8.87
C LEU A 33 2.37 -6.89 -8.93
N ASN A 34 2.40 -7.97 -8.14
CA ASN A 34 1.27 -8.90 -8.00
C ASN A 34 0.75 -9.44 -9.36
N GLY A 35 1.67 -9.74 -10.29
CA GLY A 35 1.36 -10.21 -11.65
C GLY A 35 0.90 -9.13 -12.63
N ARG A 36 0.80 -7.87 -12.20
CA ARG A 36 0.45 -6.72 -13.06
C ARG A 36 1.70 -5.91 -13.37
N ARG A 37 1.93 -5.61 -14.64
CA ARG A 37 3.01 -4.73 -15.08
C ARG A 37 2.55 -3.27 -14.98
N PHE A 38 3.32 -2.48 -14.25
CA PHE A 38 3.21 -1.04 -14.11
C PHE A 38 4.30 -0.38 -14.94
N VAL A 39 3.98 0.72 -15.61
CA VAL A 39 4.90 1.47 -16.48
C VAL A 39 5.08 2.86 -15.87
N TYR A 40 6.12 3.62 -16.24
CA TYR A 40 6.36 4.96 -15.65
C TYR A 40 5.16 5.92 -15.74
N ALA A 41 4.34 5.78 -16.80
CA ALA A 41 3.07 6.50 -16.96
C ALA A 41 2.05 6.25 -15.83
N GLU A 42 2.19 5.12 -15.13
CA GLU A 42 1.35 4.67 -14.03
C GLU A 42 1.90 5.05 -12.66
N LEU A 43 2.97 5.85 -12.58
CA LEU A 43 3.53 6.34 -11.31
C LEU A 43 2.46 7.00 -10.42
N ASN A 44 1.54 7.76 -11.03
CA ASN A 44 0.41 8.34 -10.32
C ASN A 44 -0.54 7.27 -9.75
N GLN A 45 -0.79 6.17 -10.48
CA GLN A 45 -1.60 5.06 -9.97
C GLN A 45 -0.92 4.31 -8.81
N ILE A 46 0.42 4.20 -8.85
CA ILE A 46 1.19 3.61 -7.73
C ILE A 46 1.07 4.50 -6.49
N ARG A 47 1.17 5.82 -6.64
CA ARG A 47 1.00 6.79 -5.55
C ARG A 47 -0.42 6.81 -5.00
N ASP A 48 -1.44 6.73 -5.85
CA ASP A 48 -2.84 6.62 -5.43
C ASP A 48 -3.08 5.32 -4.64
N GLY A 49 -2.49 4.21 -5.10
CA GLY A 49 -2.49 2.95 -4.39
C GLY A 49 -1.80 3.05 -3.02
N LEU A 50 -0.66 3.75 -2.95
CA LEU A 50 0.08 3.98 -1.72
C LEU A 50 -0.77 4.77 -0.71
N LEU A 51 -1.35 5.90 -1.13
CA LEU A 51 -2.23 6.72 -0.29
C LEU A 51 -3.44 5.93 0.24
N TYR A 52 -4.03 5.08 -0.60
CA TYR A 52 -5.12 4.21 -0.19
C TYR A 52 -4.69 3.22 0.90
N TRP A 53 -3.56 2.55 0.72
CA TRP A 53 -3.05 1.58 1.71
C TRP A 53 -2.53 2.24 2.97
N GLU A 54 -1.92 3.43 2.89
CA GLU A 54 -1.53 4.23 4.05
C GLU A 54 -2.74 4.62 4.89
N ARG A 55 -3.83 5.10 4.27
CA ARG A 55 -5.09 5.39 4.99
C ARG A 55 -5.61 4.14 5.71
N ARG A 56 -5.52 2.99 5.07
CA ARG A 56 -5.98 1.72 5.64
C ARG A 56 -5.07 1.21 6.75
N ALA A 57 -3.76 1.35 6.61
CA ALA A 57 -2.78 1.02 7.63
C ALA A 57 -2.93 1.95 8.86
N ALA A 58 -3.15 3.24 8.63
CA ALA A 58 -3.43 4.22 9.69
C ALA A 58 -4.77 3.91 10.39
N ALA A 59 -5.80 3.53 9.64
CA ALA A 59 -7.09 3.12 10.22
C ALA A 59 -6.95 1.84 11.06
N GLN A 60 -6.17 0.86 10.62
CA GLN A 60 -5.89 -0.35 11.39
C GLN A 60 -5.06 -0.06 12.64
N ALA A 61 -4.09 0.84 12.56
CA ALA A 61 -3.32 1.30 13.72
C ALA A 61 -4.18 2.06 14.74
N ARG A 62 -5.17 2.84 14.28
CA ARG A 62 -6.13 3.56 15.13
C ARG A 62 -7.23 2.64 15.70
N GLY A 63 -7.67 1.65 14.94
CA GLY A 63 -8.72 0.69 15.33
C GLY A 63 -8.30 -0.34 16.38
N GLY A 64 -7.01 -0.39 16.74
CA GLY A 64 -6.46 -1.24 17.80
C GLY A 64 -6.64 -0.69 19.22
N ARG A 65 -7.23 0.49 19.40
CA ARG A 65 -7.48 1.06 20.73
C ARG A 65 -8.86 1.71 20.79
N PRO A 66 -9.80 1.25 21.65
CA PRO A 66 -11.05 1.95 21.90
C PRO A 66 -10.74 3.22 22.71
N GLY A 67 -10.20 4.24 22.04
CA GLY A 67 -10.01 5.58 22.58
C GLY A 67 -11.31 6.34 22.43
N TYR A 68 -12.10 6.35 23.51
CA TYR A 68 -13.22 7.25 23.77
C TYR A 68 -13.18 8.57 22.96
N SER A 69 -14.26 8.84 22.25
CA SER A 69 -14.46 10.11 21.55
C SER A 69 -14.66 11.21 22.61
N LEU A 70 -13.71 12.14 22.75
CA LEU A 70 -13.95 13.36 23.51
C LEU A 70 -14.87 14.25 22.67
N ALA A 71 -16.10 14.42 23.15
CA ALA A 71 -17.08 15.32 22.54
C ALA A 71 -16.53 16.76 22.59
N SER A 72 -16.65 17.49 21.47
CA SER A 72 -16.53 18.95 21.49
C SER A 72 -17.90 19.52 21.81
N PHE A 73 -17.97 20.23 22.93
CA PHE A 73 -19.01 21.21 23.23
C PHE A 73 -18.81 22.47 22.39
#